data_AF-A0A1W9J1Y6-F1
#
_entry.id   AF-A0A1W9J1Y6-F1
#
_cell.length_a   1.000
_cell.length_b   1.000
_cell.length_c   1.000
_cell.angle_alpha   90.00
_cell.angle_beta   90.00
_cell.angle_gamma   90.00
#
_symmetry.space_group_name_H-M   'P 1'
#
loop_
_entity.id
_entity.type
_entity.pdbx_description
1 polymer ?
#
loop_
_entity_poly.entity_id
_entity_poly.type
_entity_poly.pdbx_seq_one_letter_code
_entity_poly.pdbx_strand_id
1 'polypeptide(L)'
;MSASVLLIGFVLILQGLILLFDASTLRAELAPNQVVIVANAKSRESLSVAQHYATRRGIPAQHIVELDLPLDDTMSREDYERWLAAPLRQTLHARDIHKAIRVVVTVFGVPLRVAAPRLTDDEERWRRDATARLGAARVRLEDLERRAGAIAASSGSAPASAQAVPQAESPVTYERHIAFLLRVDEAVQASAGRVRQLKPPADAQWSSRLEAIVRDHQGVAGLSQLQHEMRRDGQSSESEAARQARGQQAEGLQLLLGSVDLPVRDRRSEFYQRIEQVYGTYGVFGLAAMEQSRLSEEHGDASVDSELSLLWWNRSLYGAAWRRANPLYHAFKKSGGGRREIPVLMVGRLDASTADLASRLVDRAMEAERQGLNGTVYLDARGMPPKDPSDTYGRYDQSLRDLHQFVTQHTTYRSQLDNTEARFERPGAAPDVAFYAGWYRLRQYEDAFTFRTGAIGYHMASGEAVSLHSHGEAGWCKNALDRGITATLGSVGEPYLDAFPEPLEFAALLMTGQYSLVESYYLTSRWVSWRMVLVGDPLYNPWKARPAAKRSALSMFPLAPIAPSDQAFADPLLARDDVKRLQSQSRIRLDAILQTQAHTFAPAAH
;
A
#
# COMPACT_ATOMS: atom_id res chain seq x y z
N MET A 1 60.16 6.81 29.13
CA MET A 1 59.47 6.79 27.82
C MET A 1 57.98 6.79 28.09
N SER A 2 57.28 7.80 27.58
CA SER A 2 55.89 8.14 27.95
C SER A 2 54.89 7.04 27.58
N ALA A 3 53.86 6.86 28.44
CA ALA A 3 52.70 5.99 28.26
C ALA A 3 51.93 6.21 26.93
N SER A 4 52.24 7.27 26.20
CA SER A 4 51.72 7.58 24.87
C SER A 4 52.16 6.61 23.77
N VAL A 5 53.31 5.93 23.91
CA VAL A 5 53.85 5.05 22.85
C VAL A 5 53.22 3.64 22.87
N LEU A 6 52.79 3.16 24.04
CA LEU A 6 52.10 1.87 24.18
C LEU A 6 50.63 1.92 23.70
N LEU A 7 49.97 3.08 23.80
CA LEU A 7 48.58 3.24 23.35
C LEU A 7 48.46 3.31 21.82
N ILE A 8 49.43 3.91 21.13
CA ILE A 8 49.45 4.00 19.66
C ILE A 8 49.74 2.63 19.03
N GLY A 9 50.58 1.81 19.66
CA GLY A 9 50.83 0.43 19.22
C GLY A 9 49.61 -0.48 19.34
N PHE A 10 48.79 -0.32 20.39
CA PHE A 10 47.59 -1.14 20.60
C PHE A 10 46.43 -0.74 19.67
N VAL A 11 46.28 0.55 19.35
CA VAL A 11 45.25 1.05 18.42
C VAL A 11 45.56 0.67 16.97
N LEU A 12 46.83 0.63 16.56
CA LEU A 12 47.21 0.18 15.22
C LEU A 12 47.09 -1.33 15.03
N ILE A 13 47.26 -2.14 16.09
CA ILE A 13 47.01 -3.59 16.03
C ILE A 13 45.50 -3.88 16.02
N LEU A 14 44.67 -3.09 16.71
CA LEU A 14 43.20 -3.20 16.59
C LEU A 14 42.67 -2.72 15.23
N GLN A 15 43.24 -1.66 14.65
CA GLN A 15 42.89 -1.22 13.29
C GLN A 15 43.38 -2.21 12.22
N GLY A 16 44.51 -2.89 12.45
CA GLY A 16 45.01 -3.97 11.59
C GLY A 16 44.20 -5.26 11.68
N LEU A 17 43.63 -5.61 12.85
CA LEU A 17 42.77 -6.79 13.01
C LEU A 17 41.31 -6.57 12.57
N ILE A 18 40.86 -5.32 12.41
CA ILE A 18 39.52 -4.99 11.90
C ILE A 18 39.47 -4.94 10.36
N LEU A 19 40.62 -4.94 9.67
CA LEU A 19 40.67 -4.86 8.20
C LEU A 19 40.94 -6.20 7.48
N LEU A 20 40.88 -7.33 8.19
CA LEU A 20 40.98 -8.69 7.60
C LEU A 20 39.82 -9.62 7.96
N PHE A 21 38.75 -9.10 8.56
CA PHE A 21 37.44 -9.71 8.39
C PHE A 21 36.83 -9.12 7.13
N ASP A 22 37.08 -9.78 6.01
CA ASP A 22 36.08 -9.83 4.95
C ASP A 22 34.85 -10.47 5.60
N ALA A 23 34.06 -9.64 6.28
CA ALA A 23 32.73 -9.98 6.67
C ALA A 23 32.00 -10.18 5.36
N SER A 24 32.11 -11.41 4.84
CA SER A 24 31.00 -12.12 4.24
C SER A 24 29.84 -11.88 5.20
N THR A 25 29.17 -10.75 5.00
CA THR A 25 27.83 -10.52 5.49
C THR A 25 27.11 -11.76 5.04
N LEU A 26 26.80 -12.63 5.99
CA LEU A 26 25.87 -13.72 5.82
C LEU A 26 24.58 -13.05 5.37
N ARG A 27 24.47 -12.83 4.05
CA ARG A 27 23.26 -12.34 3.41
C ARG A 27 22.27 -13.48 3.60
N ALA A 28 21.18 -13.24 4.32
CA ALA A 28 20.14 -14.24 4.39
C ALA A 28 19.41 -14.18 3.05
N GLU A 29 19.95 -14.93 2.09
CA GLU A 29 19.33 -15.12 0.80
C GLU A 29 17.95 -15.74 1.01
N LEU A 30 16.97 -15.26 0.24
CA LEU A 30 15.66 -15.87 0.17
C LEU A 30 15.78 -17.35 -0.20
N ALA A 31 15.60 -18.21 0.80
CA ALA A 31 15.92 -19.62 0.70
C ALA A 31 14.71 -20.46 0.25
N PRO A 32 14.91 -21.63 -0.38
CA PRO A 32 13.82 -22.49 -0.84
C PRO A 32 12.83 -22.90 0.26
N ASN A 33 13.27 -22.98 1.52
CA ASN A 33 12.42 -23.27 2.67
C ASN A 33 11.53 -22.08 3.10
N GLN A 34 11.71 -20.90 2.52
CA GLN A 34 10.86 -19.72 2.73
C GLN A 34 9.78 -19.57 1.64
N VAL A 35 9.71 -20.51 0.70
CA VAL A 35 8.79 -20.49 -0.43
C VAL A 35 7.70 -21.54 -0.24
N VAL A 36 6.44 -21.16 -0.45
CA VAL A 36 5.30 -22.07 -0.60
C VAL A 36 4.72 -21.95 -2.00
N ILE A 37 4.32 -23.08 -2.59
CA ILE A 37 3.72 -23.15 -3.93
C ILE A 37 2.24 -23.47 -3.76
N VAL A 38 1.36 -22.68 -4.38
CA VAL A 38 -0.08 -22.93 -4.43
C VAL A 38 -0.41 -23.47 -5.82
N ALA A 39 -0.92 -24.71 -5.85
CA ALA A 39 -1.31 -25.39 -7.09
C ALA A 39 -2.80 -25.71 -7.08
N ASN A 40 -3.42 -25.70 -8.26
CA ASN A 40 -4.81 -26.10 -8.42
C ASN A 40 -4.91 -27.63 -8.57
N ALA A 41 -5.48 -28.29 -7.56
CA ALA A 41 -5.66 -29.74 -7.52
C ALA A 41 -6.54 -30.28 -8.66
N LYS A 42 -7.38 -29.44 -9.28
CA LYS A 42 -8.21 -29.80 -10.44
C LYS A 42 -7.45 -29.81 -11.77
N SER A 43 -6.21 -29.32 -11.83
CA SER A 43 -5.40 -29.27 -13.05
C SER A 43 -4.11 -30.07 -12.89
N ARG A 44 -3.95 -31.12 -13.71
CA ARG A 44 -2.73 -31.93 -13.74
C ARG A 44 -1.53 -31.09 -14.20
N GLU A 45 -1.78 -30.16 -15.09
CA GLU A 45 -0.81 -29.20 -15.60
C GLU A 45 -0.31 -28.26 -14.50
N SER A 46 -1.21 -27.78 -13.63
CA SER A 46 -0.88 -26.99 -12.44
C SER A 46 0.09 -27.75 -11.51
N LEU A 47 -0.25 -29.00 -11.19
CA LEU A 47 0.57 -29.87 -10.35
C LEU A 47 1.94 -30.13 -10.97
N SER A 48 1.99 -30.31 -12.30
CA SER A 48 3.26 -30.49 -13.02
C SER A 48 4.17 -29.26 -12.92
N VAL A 49 3.64 -28.05 -13.08
CA VAL A 49 4.42 -26.80 -12.92
C VAL A 49 4.93 -26.66 -11.50
N ALA A 50 4.08 -26.93 -10.50
CA ALA A 50 4.47 -26.88 -9.09
C ALA A 50 5.60 -27.85 -8.76
N GLN A 51 5.47 -29.12 -9.20
CA GLN A 51 6.50 -30.14 -8.96
C GLN A 51 7.81 -29.82 -9.70
N HIS A 52 7.71 -29.31 -10.94
CA HIS A 52 8.88 -28.87 -11.70
C HIS A 52 9.62 -27.76 -10.96
N TYR A 53 8.91 -26.70 -10.55
CA TYR A 53 9.50 -25.60 -9.81
C TYR A 53 10.15 -26.05 -8.50
N ALA A 54 9.45 -26.87 -7.73
CA ALA A 54 9.96 -27.39 -6.47
C ALA A 54 11.26 -28.19 -6.66
N THR A 55 11.28 -29.06 -7.65
CA THR A 55 12.45 -29.89 -7.99
C THR A 55 13.63 -29.01 -8.42
N ARG A 56 13.37 -28.02 -9.27
CA ARG A 56 14.41 -27.15 -9.85
C ARG A 56 15.04 -26.20 -8.84
N ARG A 57 14.25 -25.65 -7.91
CA ARG A 57 14.73 -24.75 -6.86
C ARG A 57 15.06 -25.44 -5.53
N GLY A 58 14.86 -26.76 -5.43
CA GLY A 58 15.05 -27.48 -4.17
C GLY A 58 14.07 -27.05 -3.07
N ILE A 59 12.86 -26.64 -3.46
CA ILE A 59 11.79 -26.32 -2.50
C ILE A 59 11.25 -27.64 -1.95
N PRO A 60 11.10 -27.79 -0.62
CA PRO A 60 10.58 -29.02 -0.03
C PRO A 60 9.22 -29.40 -0.65
N ALA A 61 9.02 -30.68 -1.00
CA ALA A 61 7.75 -31.14 -1.57
C ALA A 61 6.55 -30.83 -0.65
N GLN A 62 6.76 -30.84 0.68
CA GLN A 62 5.78 -30.44 1.68
C GLN A 62 5.41 -28.94 1.65
N HIS A 63 6.02 -28.13 0.80
CA HIS A 63 5.66 -26.73 0.56
C HIS A 63 4.75 -26.57 -0.67
N ILE A 64 4.42 -27.66 -1.37
CA ILE A 64 3.34 -27.65 -2.36
C ILE A 64 2.01 -27.78 -1.62
N VAL A 65 1.13 -26.79 -1.80
CA VAL A 65 -0.22 -26.74 -1.26
C VAL A 65 -1.19 -26.86 -2.41
N GLU A 66 -1.80 -28.03 -2.52
CA GLU A 66 -2.80 -28.35 -3.53
C GLU A 66 -4.17 -27.93 -3.02
N LEU A 67 -4.85 -27.04 -3.75
CA LEU A 67 -6.15 -26.50 -3.39
C LEU A 67 -7.16 -26.76 -4.50
N ASP A 68 -8.40 -27.05 -4.12
CA ASP A 68 -9.50 -27.23 -5.06
C ASP A 68 -10.02 -25.86 -5.53
N LEU A 69 -9.51 -25.36 -6.65
CA LEU A 69 -9.76 -24.00 -7.17
C LEU A 69 -10.52 -24.03 -8.50
N PRO A 70 -11.34 -23.01 -8.82
CA PRO A 70 -11.93 -22.87 -10.14
C PRO A 70 -10.85 -22.73 -11.22
N LEU A 71 -11.17 -23.14 -12.45
CA LEU A 71 -10.28 -23.04 -13.60
C LEU A 71 -10.39 -21.70 -14.34
N ASP A 72 -11.40 -20.89 -14.01
CA ASP A 72 -11.59 -19.57 -14.58
C ASP A 72 -10.51 -18.59 -14.07
N ASP A 73 -10.12 -17.63 -14.92
CA ASP A 73 -9.17 -16.58 -14.55
C ASP A 73 -9.70 -15.69 -13.40
N THR A 74 -11.01 -15.70 -13.14
CA THR A 74 -11.63 -14.89 -12.07
C THR A 74 -12.40 -15.76 -11.09
N MET A 75 -12.17 -15.54 -9.80
CA MET A 75 -12.96 -16.13 -8.72
C MET A 75 -13.71 -15.08 -7.91
N SER A 76 -14.81 -15.47 -7.28
CA SER A 76 -15.52 -14.58 -6.37
C SER A 76 -14.70 -14.33 -5.10
N ARG A 77 -14.98 -13.24 -4.40
CA ARG A 77 -14.33 -12.95 -3.11
C ARG A 77 -14.59 -14.00 -2.04
N GLU A 78 -15.80 -14.55 -2.04
CA GLU A 78 -16.20 -15.62 -1.13
C GLU A 78 -15.43 -16.91 -1.43
N ASP A 79 -15.31 -17.27 -2.70
CA ASP A 79 -14.52 -18.42 -3.14
C ASP A 79 -13.04 -18.25 -2.82
N TYR A 80 -12.50 -17.03 -2.95
CA TYR A 80 -11.12 -16.73 -2.58
C TYR A 80 -10.87 -17.03 -1.10
N GLU A 81 -11.74 -16.57 -0.20
CA GLU A 81 -11.57 -16.85 1.22
C GLU A 81 -11.81 -18.34 1.54
N ARG A 82 -12.86 -18.93 0.96
CA ARG A 82 -13.31 -20.29 1.25
C ARG A 82 -12.37 -21.36 0.72
N TRP A 83 -11.90 -21.23 -0.52
CA TRP A 83 -11.17 -22.28 -1.24
C TRP A 83 -9.67 -22.01 -1.35
N LEU A 84 -9.24 -20.76 -1.20
CA LEU A 84 -7.83 -20.38 -1.34
C LEU A 84 -7.21 -19.91 -0.03
N ALA A 85 -7.60 -18.75 0.50
CA ALA A 85 -6.90 -18.10 1.61
C ALA A 85 -7.05 -18.86 2.95
N ALA A 86 -8.27 -19.29 3.33
CA ALA A 86 -8.46 -20.02 4.57
C ALA A 86 -7.79 -21.41 4.57
N PRO A 87 -7.95 -22.26 3.53
CA PRO A 87 -7.24 -23.54 3.45
C PRO A 87 -5.72 -23.38 3.41
N LEU A 88 -5.19 -22.36 2.73
CA LEU A 88 -3.76 -22.08 2.70
C LEU A 88 -3.24 -21.72 4.11
N ARG A 89 -3.91 -20.81 4.83
CA ARG A 89 -3.56 -20.48 6.23
C ARG A 89 -3.55 -21.71 7.12
N GLN A 90 -4.60 -22.53 7.03
CA GLN A 90 -4.73 -23.76 7.83
C GLN A 90 -3.58 -24.73 7.53
N THR A 91 -3.22 -24.89 6.26
CA THR A 91 -2.15 -25.79 5.82
C THR A 91 -0.78 -25.31 6.32
N LEU A 92 -0.47 -24.01 6.18
CA LEU A 92 0.79 -23.43 6.65
C LEU A 92 0.95 -23.55 8.17
N HIS A 93 -0.15 -23.43 8.91
CA HIS A 93 -0.16 -23.63 10.36
C HIS A 93 -0.01 -25.11 10.72
N ALA A 94 -0.78 -26.00 10.10
CA ALA A 94 -0.73 -27.44 10.38
C ALA A 94 0.64 -28.07 10.09
N ARG A 95 1.38 -27.50 9.12
CA ARG A 95 2.75 -27.90 8.77
C ARG A 95 3.84 -27.17 9.58
N ASP A 96 3.47 -26.26 10.48
CA ASP A 96 4.36 -25.40 11.27
C ASP A 96 5.40 -24.59 10.45
N ILE A 97 5.03 -24.19 9.23
CA ILE A 97 5.91 -23.41 8.33
C ILE A 97 5.51 -21.93 8.23
N HIS A 98 4.38 -21.53 8.81
CA HIS A 98 3.86 -20.16 8.78
C HIS A 98 4.85 -19.07 9.24
N LYS A 99 5.85 -19.40 10.07
CA LYS A 99 6.90 -18.46 10.52
C LYS A 99 8.09 -18.38 9.56
N ALA A 100 8.29 -19.39 8.72
CA ALA A 100 9.39 -19.49 7.78
C ALA A 100 9.03 -18.93 6.40
N ILE A 101 7.77 -19.10 5.96
CA ILE A 101 7.33 -18.64 4.64
C ILE A 101 7.41 -17.11 4.53
N ARG A 102 8.05 -16.66 3.46
CA ARG A 102 8.15 -15.26 3.02
C ARG A 102 7.50 -15.05 1.66
N VAL A 103 7.52 -16.08 0.81
CA VAL A 103 7.03 -16.04 -0.57
C VAL A 103 5.95 -17.08 -0.81
N VAL A 104 4.86 -16.65 -1.46
CA VAL A 104 3.86 -17.53 -2.07
C VAL A 104 4.06 -17.51 -3.58
N VAL A 105 4.05 -18.68 -4.20
CA VAL A 105 4.11 -18.83 -5.66
C VAL A 105 2.82 -19.43 -6.15
N THR A 106 2.03 -18.65 -6.88
CA THR A 106 0.89 -19.20 -7.62
C THR A 106 1.40 -19.80 -8.92
N VAL A 107 0.82 -20.91 -9.38
CA VAL A 107 1.22 -21.53 -10.65
C VAL A 107 0.04 -21.62 -11.61
N PHE A 108 0.33 -21.97 -12.87
CA PHE A 108 -0.64 -22.28 -13.91
C PHE A 108 -1.91 -22.94 -13.37
N GLY A 109 -3.09 -22.45 -13.76
CA GLY A 109 -4.38 -22.96 -13.30
C GLY A 109 -4.89 -22.43 -11.96
N VAL A 110 -4.11 -21.63 -11.23
CA VAL A 110 -4.63 -20.81 -10.11
C VAL A 110 -5.28 -19.54 -10.67
N PRO A 111 -6.51 -19.15 -10.23
CA PRO A 111 -7.17 -17.95 -10.73
C PRO A 111 -6.28 -16.69 -10.65
N LEU A 112 -6.47 -15.77 -11.58
CA LEU A 112 -5.66 -14.55 -11.73
C LEU A 112 -6.26 -13.36 -10.97
N ARG A 113 -7.60 -13.28 -10.92
CA ARG A 113 -8.37 -12.16 -10.39
C ARG A 113 -9.34 -12.62 -9.30
N VAL A 114 -9.48 -11.79 -8.28
CA VAL A 114 -10.59 -11.88 -7.34
C VAL A 114 -11.55 -10.72 -7.61
N ALA A 115 -12.83 -11.05 -7.79
CA ALA A 115 -13.87 -10.04 -8.02
C ALA A 115 -14.09 -9.16 -6.79
N ALA A 116 -14.69 -7.98 -6.99
CA ALA A 116 -15.16 -7.14 -5.90
C ALA A 116 -16.07 -7.96 -4.94
N PRO A 117 -15.99 -7.71 -3.62
CA PRO A 117 -16.92 -8.35 -2.69
C PRO A 117 -18.34 -7.97 -3.06
N ARG A 118 -19.29 -8.88 -2.79
CA ARG A 118 -20.70 -8.54 -2.75
C ARG A 118 -21.07 -8.28 -1.29
N LEU A 119 -21.77 -7.18 -1.03
CA LEU A 119 -22.27 -6.92 0.32
C LEU A 119 -23.39 -7.90 0.66
N THR A 120 -23.39 -8.35 1.92
CA THR A 120 -24.53 -9.05 2.51
C THR A 120 -25.72 -8.10 2.73
N ASP A 121 -26.91 -8.64 2.96
CA ASP A 121 -28.11 -7.82 3.25
C ASP A 121 -27.94 -6.93 4.48
N ASP A 122 -27.18 -7.39 5.49
CA ASP A 122 -26.81 -6.61 6.67
C ASP A 122 -25.85 -5.48 6.32
N GLU A 123 -24.80 -5.77 5.56
CA GLU A 123 -23.83 -4.77 5.10
C GLU A 123 -24.48 -3.72 4.20
N GLU A 124 -25.41 -4.12 3.35
CA GLU A 124 -26.19 -3.19 2.53
C GLU A 124 -27.06 -2.27 3.41
N ARG A 125 -27.69 -2.82 4.46
CA ARG A 125 -28.42 -1.99 5.45
C ARG A 125 -27.48 -1.01 6.15
N TRP A 126 -26.32 -1.46 6.61
CA TRP A 126 -25.35 -0.59 7.28
C TRP A 126 -24.78 0.48 6.35
N ARG A 127 -24.56 0.14 5.07
CA ARG A 127 -24.13 1.10 4.03
C ARG A 127 -25.18 2.19 3.83
N ARG A 128 -26.47 1.82 3.76
CA ARG A 128 -27.58 2.79 3.65
C ARG A 128 -27.69 3.66 4.90
N ASP A 129 -27.61 3.09 6.09
CA ASP A 129 -27.61 3.84 7.36
C ASP A 129 -26.43 4.84 7.43
N ALA A 130 -25.22 4.39 7.12
CA ALA A 130 -24.03 5.24 7.07
C ALA A 130 -24.18 6.36 6.03
N THR A 131 -24.68 6.04 4.83
CA THR A 131 -24.91 7.03 3.76
C THR A 131 -25.94 8.09 4.18
N ALA A 132 -27.04 7.68 4.81
CA ALA A 132 -28.06 8.60 5.31
C ALA A 132 -27.50 9.52 6.41
N ARG A 133 -26.74 8.98 7.37
CA ARG A 133 -26.07 9.75 8.43
C ARG A 133 -25.05 10.73 7.87
N LEU A 134 -24.26 10.29 6.90
CA LEU A 134 -23.27 11.12 6.22
C LEU A 134 -23.92 12.30 5.48
N GLY A 135 -25.01 12.04 4.74
CA GLY A 135 -25.80 13.07 4.08
C GLY A 135 -26.40 14.08 5.05
N ALA A 136 -27.04 13.61 6.12
CA ALA A 136 -27.60 14.48 7.16
C ALA A 136 -26.51 15.32 7.87
N ALA A 137 -25.36 14.70 8.18
CA ALA A 137 -24.23 15.40 8.79
C ALA A 137 -23.63 16.44 7.84
N ARG A 138 -23.52 16.14 6.54
CA ARG A 138 -23.04 17.09 5.52
C ARG A 138 -23.88 18.37 5.49
N VAL A 139 -25.21 18.24 5.42
CA VAL A 139 -26.13 19.40 5.39
C VAL A 139 -25.96 20.27 6.63
N ARG A 140 -25.81 19.65 7.82
CA ARG A 140 -25.56 20.39 9.06
C ARG A 140 -24.20 21.08 9.08
N LEU A 141 -23.16 20.44 8.54
CA LEU A 141 -21.82 21.03 8.43
C LEU A 141 -21.79 22.21 7.45
N GLU A 142 -22.53 22.15 6.35
CA GLU A 142 -22.67 23.27 5.40
C GLU A 142 -23.42 24.47 6.03
N ASP A 143 -24.47 24.22 6.84
CA ASP A 143 -25.12 25.26 7.65
C ASP A 143 -24.16 25.86 8.69
N LEU A 144 -23.38 25.01 9.37
CA LEU A 144 -22.36 25.44 10.34
C LEU A 144 -21.28 26.29 9.69
N GLU A 145 -20.76 25.90 8.53
CA GLU A 145 -19.77 26.64 7.75
C GLU A 145 -20.31 28.05 7.41
N ARG A 146 -21.56 28.14 6.95
CA ARG A 146 -22.19 29.44 6.66
C ARG A 146 -22.37 30.30 7.91
N ARG A 147 -22.82 29.71 9.03
CA ARG A 147 -22.98 30.43 10.30
C ARG A 147 -21.64 30.92 10.84
N ALA A 148 -20.59 30.09 10.76
CA ALA A 148 -19.23 30.45 11.12
C ALA A 148 -18.71 31.59 10.22
N GLY A 149 -18.86 31.46 8.90
CA GLY A 149 -18.52 32.51 7.94
C GLY A 149 -19.18 33.86 8.24
N ALA A 150 -20.42 33.89 8.72
CA ALA A 150 -21.08 35.13 9.16
C ALA A 150 -20.43 35.76 10.42
N ILE A 151 -19.90 34.93 11.33
CA ILE A 151 -19.04 35.36 12.43
C ILE A 151 -17.68 35.79 11.91
N ALA A 152 -17.14 35.30 10.79
CA ALA A 152 -15.87 35.80 10.26
C ALA A 152 -16.03 37.14 9.49
N ALA A 153 -17.09 37.29 8.68
CA ALA A 153 -17.21 38.32 7.64
C ALA A 153 -17.60 39.75 8.10
N SER A 154 -18.09 39.97 9.33
CA SER A 154 -18.39 41.34 9.82
C SER A 154 -17.13 42.14 10.25
N SER A 155 -15.96 41.84 9.67
CA SER A 155 -14.68 42.56 9.81
C SER A 155 -14.41 43.58 8.68
N GLY A 156 -15.32 43.79 7.73
CA GLY A 156 -15.12 44.78 6.65
C GLY A 156 -14.11 44.36 5.56
N SER A 157 -13.59 43.13 5.61
CA SER A 157 -12.85 42.52 4.50
C SER A 157 -13.75 41.53 3.79
N ALA A 158 -13.92 41.69 2.47
CA ALA A 158 -14.63 40.75 1.61
C ALA A 158 -14.14 39.31 1.85
N PRO A 159 -15.01 38.29 1.76
CA PRO A 159 -14.58 36.91 1.90
C PRO A 159 -13.50 36.65 0.85
N ALA A 160 -12.37 36.09 1.29
CA ALA A 160 -11.41 35.51 0.37
C ALA A 160 -12.21 34.51 -0.49
N SER A 161 -12.27 34.78 -1.79
CA SER A 161 -12.86 33.84 -2.73
C SER A 161 -12.24 32.48 -2.47
N ALA A 162 -13.08 31.48 -2.23
CA ALA A 162 -12.67 30.10 -2.16
C ALA A 162 -11.83 29.83 -3.42
N GLN A 163 -10.51 29.80 -3.27
CA GLN A 163 -9.67 29.26 -4.32
C GLN A 163 -10.18 27.83 -4.47
N ALA A 164 -10.73 27.54 -5.64
CA ALA A 164 -11.03 26.18 -6.01
C ALA A 164 -9.74 25.40 -5.77
N VAL A 165 -9.74 24.54 -4.74
CA VAL A 165 -8.74 23.50 -4.61
C VAL A 165 -8.68 22.88 -6.01
N PRO A 166 -7.50 22.81 -6.65
CA PRO A 166 -7.39 22.20 -7.95
C PRO A 166 -8.17 20.90 -7.91
N GLN A 167 -9.09 20.71 -8.84
CA GLN A 167 -9.68 19.40 -9.10
C GLN A 167 -8.55 18.52 -9.65
N ALA A 168 -7.58 18.19 -8.80
CA ALA A 168 -6.84 16.97 -8.96
C ALA A 168 -7.91 15.89 -8.92
N GLU A 169 -7.98 15.10 -9.98
CA GLU A 169 -8.78 13.90 -10.05
C GLU A 169 -8.39 13.00 -8.87
N SER A 170 -8.96 13.25 -7.69
CA SER A 170 -8.97 12.29 -6.61
C SER A 170 -10.18 11.41 -6.89
N PRO A 171 -9.97 10.16 -7.36
CA PRO A 171 -11.04 9.23 -7.65
C PRO A 171 -11.70 8.70 -6.38
N VAL A 172 -11.16 8.99 -5.19
CA VAL A 172 -11.62 8.38 -3.95
C VAL A 172 -12.59 9.31 -3.21
N THR A 173 -13.86 8.91 -3.17
CA THR A 173 -14.94 9.59 -2.44
C THR A 173 -14.54 9.97 -0.99
N TYR A 174 -13.76 9.12 -0.32
CA TYR A 174 -13.24 9.38 1.03
C TYR A 174 -12.32 10.61 1.15
N GLU A 175 -11.43 10.85 0.19
CA GLU A 175 -10.53 12.03 0.22
C GLU A 175 -11.32 13.33 0.07
N ARG A 176 -12.39 13.32 -0.72
CA ARG A 176 -13.32 14.46 -0.84
C ARG A 176 -14.05 14.74 0.47
N HIS A 177 -14.36 13.71 1.25
CA HIS A 177 -14.93 13.85 2.60
C HIS A 177 -13.93 14.51 3.56
N ILE A 178 -12.65 14.13 3.52
CA ILE A 178 -11.59 14.77 4.34
C ILE A 178 -11.43 16.25 3.96
N ALA A 179 -11.29 16.55 2.67
CA ALA A 179 -11.12 17.93 2.20
C ALA A 179 -12.32 18.82 2.58
N PHE A 180 -13.53 18.26 2.57
CA PHE A 180 -14.72 18.95 3.06
C PHE A 180 -14.63 19.28 4.56
N LEU A 181 -14.26 18.30 5.40
CA LEU A 181 -14.09 18.53 6.85
C LEU A 181 -13.06 19.62 7.16
N LEU A 182 -11.89 19.58 6.50
CA LEU A 182 -10.83 20.57 6.70
C LEU A 182 -11.28 22.00 6.41
N ARG A 183 -12.12 22.18 5.39
CA ARG A 183 -12.69 23.49 5.04
C ARG A 183 -13.63 24.02 6.12
N VAL A 184 -14.48 23.14 6.68
CA VAL A 184 -15.39 23.52 7.76
C VAL A 184 -14.61 23.86 9.04
N ASP A 185 -13.57 23.06 9.36
CA ASP A 185 -12.63 23.35 10.45
C ASP A 185 -12.01 24.74 10.30
N GLU A 186 -11.53 25.10 9.10
CA GLU A 186 -10.94 26.41 8.80
C GLU A 186 -11.92 27.57 9.06
N ALA A 187 -13.17 27.44 8.61
CA ALA A 187 -14.20 28.46 8.84
C ALA A 187 -14.51 28.67 10.34
N VAL A 188 -14.55 27.58 11.12
CA VAL A 188 -14.76 27.64 12.58
C VAL A 188 -13.55 28.26 13.29
N GLN A 189 -12.32 27.90 12.89
CA GLN A 189 -11.10 28.49 13.43
C GLN A 189 -10.99 30.00 13.13
N ALA A 190 -11.33 30.43 11.91
CA ALA A 190 -11.38 31.85 11.55
C ALA A 190 -12.39 32.63 12.42
N SER A 191 -13.54 32.03 12.69
CA SER A 191 -14.56 32.60 13.58
C SER A 191 -14.05 32.74 15.02
N ALA A 192 -13.40 31.71 15.55
CA ALA A 192 -12.79 31.76 16.88
C ALA A 192 -11.69 32.82 16.98
N GLY A 193 -10.84 32.92 15.96
CA GLY A 193 -9.81 33.95 15.87
C GLY A 193 -10.37 35.36 15.93
N ARG A 194 -11.50 35.63 15.26
CA ARG A 194 -12.17 36.94 15.34
C ARG A 194 -12.76 37.22 16.71
N VAL A 195 -13.49 36.26 17.30
CA VAL A 195 -14.13 36.48 18.60
C VAL A 195 -13.10 36.87 19.67
N ARG A 196 -11.89 36.29 19.63
CA ARG A 196 -10.78 36.67 20.52
C ARG A 196 -10.31 38.12 20.38
N GLN A 197 -10.52 38.74 19.23
CA GLN A 197 -10.10 40.13 18.97
C GLN A 197 -11.15 41.17 19.42
N LEU A 198 -12.37 40.74 19.76
CA LEU A 198 -13.44 41.64 20.18
C LEU A 198 -13.27 42.06 21.65
N LYS A 199 -13.64 43.30 21.98
CA LYS A 199 -13.64 43.83 23.35
C LYS A 199 -15.04 43.77 23.97
N PRO A 200 -15.16 43.63 25.30
CA PRO A 200 -16.45 43.71 25.98
C PRO A 200 -17.16 45.04 25.75
N PRO A 201 -18.50 45.06 25.58
CA PRO A 201 -19.45 43.95 25.68
C PRO A 201 -19.78 43.26 24.35
N ALA A 202 -19.12 43.66 23.25
CA ALA A 202 -19.41 43.13 21.92
C ALA A 202 -19.02 41.65 21.79
N ASP A 203 -18.06 41.18 22.58
CA ASP A 203 -17.62 39.78 22.64
C ASP A 203 -18.73 38.81 23.09
N ALA A 204 -19.54 39.17 24.10
CA ALA A 204 -20.46 38.23 24.75
C ALA A 204 -21.46 37.57 23.79
N GLN A 205 -22.06 38.35 22.88
CA GLN A 205 -23.01 37.82 21.90
C GLN A 205 -22.32 36.89 20.88
N TRP A 206 -21.12 37.26 20.42
CA TRP A 206 -20.39 36.45 19.43
C TRP A 206 -19.75 35.22 20.05
N SER A 207 -19.31 35.29 21.30
CA SER A 207 -18.85 34.16 22.10
C SER A 207 -19.96 33.13 22.28
N SER A 208 -21.18 33.55 22.65
CA SER A 208 -22.32 32.62 22.76
C SER A 208 -22.67 31.95 21.43
N ARG A 209 -22.63 32.72 20.32
CA ARG A 209 -22.85 32.16 18.97
C ARG A 209 -21.75 31.19 18.55
N LEU A 210 -20.49 31.50 18.85
CA LEU A 210 -19.35 30.64 18.58
C LEU A 210 -19.43 29.34 19.40
N GLU A 211 -19.75 29.43 20.69
CA GLU A 211 -19.96 28.26 21.54
C GLU A 211 -21.06 27.37 20.98
N ALA A 212 -22.18 27.91 20.51
CA ALA A 212 -23.23 27.12 19.87
C ALA A 212 -22.73 26.41 18.60
N ILE A 213 -21.98 27.11 17.74
CA ILE A 213 -21.38 26.52 16.52
C ILE A 213 -20.40 25.42 16.87
N VAL A 214 -19.49 25.65 17.82
CA VAL A 214 -18.49 24.64 18.22
C VAL A 214 -19.17 23.44 18.88
N ARG A 215 -20.30 23.63 19.57
CA ARG A 215 -21.08 22.51 20.15
C ARG A 215 -21.67 21.63 19.08
N ASP A 216 -22.33 22.23 18.11
CA ASP A 216 -22.94 21.51 17.00
C ASP A 216 -21.88 20.83 16.12
N HIS A 217 -20.71 21.48 15.95
CA HIS A 217 -19.63 21.01 15.10
C HIS A 217 -18.82 19.88 15.77
N GLN A 218 -18.24 20.14 16.93
CA GLN A 218 -17.24 19.30 17.61
C GLN A 218 -17.70 18.79 18.98
N GLY A 219 -18.96 19.01 19.35
CA GLY A 219 -19.55 18.47 20.57
C GLY A 219 -18.95 19.07 21.85
N VAL A 220 -19.06 18.29 22.92
CA VAL A 220 -18.48 18.61 24.23
C VAL A 220 -16.96 18.78 24.15
N ALA A 221 -16.28 17.98 23.34
CA ALA A 221 -14.83 18.05 23.20
C ALA A 221 -14.38 19.39 22.61
N GLY A 222 -15.04 19.83 21.53
CA GLY A 222 -14.81 21.15 20.94
C GLY A 222 -15.05 22.29 21.91
N LEU A 223 -16.15 22.24 22.68
CA LEU A 223 -16.44 23.27 23.68
C LEU A 223 -15.37 23.36 24.75
N SER A 224 -14.95 22.22 25.29
CA SER A 224 -13.93 22.19 26.32
C SER A 224 -12.61 22.77 25.81
N GLN A 225 -12.26 22.48 24.55
CA GLN A 225 -11.07 23.04 23.91
C GLN A 225 -11.19 24.55 23.70
N LEU A 226 -12.31 25.03 23.15
CA LEU A 226 -12.56 26.46 22.94
C LEU A 226 -12.48 27.24 24.26
N GLN A 227 -13.13 26.75 25.32
CA GLN A 227 -13.12 27.40 26.64
C GLN A 227 -11.71 27.43 27.26
N HIS A 228 -10.91 26.38 27.06
CA HIS A 228 -9.52 26.38 27.49
C HIS A 228 -8.69 27.45 26.77
N GLU A 229 -8.86 27.56 25.45
CA GLU A 229 -8.16 28.55 24.63
C GLU A 229 -8.56 29.98 24.98
N MET A 230 -9.85 30.23 25.27
CA MET A 230 -10.34 31.56 25.69
C MET A 230 -9.89 31.95 27.12
N ARG A 231 -9.63 30.99 28.01
CA ARG A 231 -9.15 31.26 29.38
C ARG A 231 -7.67 31.65 29.44
N ARG A 232 -6.85 31.23 28.48
CA ARG A 232 -5.40 31.55 28.48
C ARG A 232 -5.09 33.04 28.43
N ASP A 233 -6.04 33.87 27.98
CA ASP A 233 -5.90 35.34 27.95
C ASP A 233 -6.14 36.02 29.31
N GLY A 234 -6.50 35.27 30.36
CA GLY A 234 -6.68 35.77 31.74
C GLY A 234 -6.23 34.76 32.78
N GLN A 235 -5.13 35.06 33.48
CA GLN A 235 -4.44 34.23 34.48
C GLN A 235 -5.37 33.42 35.41
N SER A 236 -5.68 32.17 35.05
CA SER A 236 -6.24 31.16 35.97
C SER A 236 -5.70 29.78 35.62
N SER A 237 -5.19 29.07 36.64
CA SER A 237 -4.68 27.71 36.47
C SER A 237 -5.84 26.77 36.17
N GLU A 238 -5.71 25.99 35.11
CA GLU A 238 -6.70 25.01 34.73
C GLU A 238 -6.79 23.87 35.76
N SER A 239 -8.01 23.49 36.17
CA SER A 239 -8.23 22.33 37.06
C SER A 239 -7.71 21.04 36.42
N GLU A 240 -7.08 20.19 37.23
CA GLU A 240 -6.57 18.88 36.83
C GLU A 240 -7.67 18.00 36.19
N ALA A 241 -8.90 18.08 36.72
CA ALA A 241 -10.05 17.35 36.17
C ALA A 241 -10.39 17.78 34.73
N ALA A 242 -10.29 19.08 34.42
CA ALA A 242 -10.55 19.59 33.07
C ALA A 242 -9.44 19.17 32.09
N ARG A 243 -8.18 19.12 32.56
CA ARG A 243 -7.04 18.66 31.76
C ARG A 243 -7.16 17.17 31.45
N GLN A 244 -7.52 16.38 32.44
CA GLN A 244 -7.76 14.95 32.29
C GLN A 244 -8.92 14.67 31.33
N ALA A 245 -10.02 15.42 31.44
CA ALA A 245 -11.15 15.30 30.52
C ALA A 245 -10.75 15.58 29.06
N ARG A 246 -9.98 16.65 28.78
CA ARG A 246 -9.49 16.91 27.41
C ARG A 246 -8.51 15.85 26.92
N GLY A 247 -7.65 15.32 27.80
CA GLY A 247 -6.79 14.19 27.49
C GLY A 247 -7.61 12.96 27.06
N GLN A 248 -8.68 12.63 27.78
CA GLN A 248 -9.59 11.55 27.42
C GLN A 248 -10.35 11.83 26.11
N GLN A 249 -10.78 13.06 25.86
CA GLN A 249 -11.46 13.43 24.62
C GLN A 249 -10.55 13.24 23.39
N ALA A 250 -9.28 13.67 23.48
CA ALA A 250 -8.29 13.47 22.44
C ALA A 250 -7.97 11.98 22.23
N GLU A 251 -7.80 11.22 23.31
CA GLU A 251 -7.62 9.77 23.27
C GLU A 251 -8.82 9.09 22.58
N GLY A 252 -10.05 9.45 22.95
CA GLY A 252 -11.24 8.87 22.35
C GLY A 252 -11.37 9.17 20.86
N LEU A 253 -10.98 10.37 20.40
CA LEU A 253 -11.00 10.70 18.97
C LEU A 253 -9.95 9.86 18.22
N GLN A 254 -8.76 9.69 18.79
CA GLN A 254 -7.74 8.82 18.23
C GLN A 254 -8.20 7.36 18.14
N LEU A 255 -8.88 6.86 19.17
CA LEU A 255 -9.45 5.50 19.18
C LEU A 255 -10.57 5.35 18.16
N LEU A 256 -11.46 6.35 18.03
CA LEU A 256 -12.54 6.38 17.05
C LEU A 256 -12.00 6.27 15.62
N LEU A 257 -11.01 7.09 15.28
CA LEU A 257 -10.46 7.17 13.92
C LEU A 257 -9.52 6.01 13.57
N GLY A 258 -8.87 5.40 14.57
CA GLY A 258 -7.78 4.43 14.32
C GLY A 258 -8.04 3.00 14.75
N SER A 259 -9.01 2.75 15.65
CA SER A 259 -9.14 1.45 16.32
C SER A 259 -10.54 0.84 16.32
N VAL A 260 -11.55 1.55 15.83
CA VAL A 260 -12.92 1.01 15.75
C VAL A 260 -12.99 -0.04 14.65
N ASP A 261 -13.56 -1.20 14.99
CA ASP A 261 -13.91 -2.21 14.00
C ASP A 261 -15.11 -1.73 13.17
N LEU A 262 -14.95 -1.72 11.85
CA LEU A 262 -15.94 -1.20 10.92
C LEU A 262 -16.43 -2.31 9.98
N PRO A 263 -17.73 -2.36 9.66
CA PRO A 263 -18.78 -1.45 10.13
C PRO A 263 -19.17 -1.69 11.60
N VAL A 264 -19.72 -0.67 12.27
CA VAL A 264 -20.27 -0.78 13.63
C VAL A 264 -21.46 -1.73 13.59
N ARG A 265 -21.39 -2.90 14.22
CA ARG A 265 -22.49 -3.90 14.11
C ARG A 265 -23.51 -3.74 15.24
N ASP A 266 -23.00 -3.55 16.44
CA ASP A 266 -23.81 -3.57 17.66
C ASP A 266 -24.16 -2.17 18.13
N ARG A 267 -25.41 -1.98 18.57
CA ARG A 267 -25.92 -0.74 19.17
C ARG A 267 -25.57 0.52 18.36
N ARG A 268 -25.60 0.41 17.01
CA ARG A 268 -25.23 1.50 16.07
C ARG A 268 -25.82 2.85 16.46
N SER A 269 -27.14 2.92 16.65
CA SER A 269 -27.83 4.17 16.96
C SER A 269 -27.35 4.79 18.26
N GLU A 270 -27.18 4.00 19.33
CA GLU A 270 -26.65 4.47 20.62
C GLU A 270 -25.21 4.96 20.46
N PHE A 271 -24.39 4.21 19.71
CA PHE A 271 -23.00 4.58 19.47
C PHE A 271 -22.89 5.92 18.72
N TYR A 272 -23.62 6.09 17.62
CA TYR A 272 -23.66 7.35 16.88
C TYR A 272 -24.16 8.53 17.73
N GLN A 273 -25.18 8.31 18.57
CA GLN A 273 -25.68 9.35 19.47
C GLN A 273 -24.61 9.81 20.48
N ARG A 274 -23.86 8.87 21.05
CA ARG A 274 -22.75 9.19 21.96
C ARG A 274 -21.61 9.92 21.23
N ILE A 275 -21.27 9.49 20.02
CA ILE A 275 -20.29 10.17 19.17
C ILE A 275 -20.73 11.61 18.89
N GLU A 276 -21.99 11.83 18.56
CA GLU A 276 -22.54 13.16 18.32
C GLU A 276 -22.50 14.05 19.56
N GLN A 277 -22.81 13.51 20.74
CA GLN A 277 -22.72 14.26 21.99
C GLN A 277 -21.28 14.71 22.28
N VAL A 278 -20.30 13.82 22.11
CA VAL A 278 -18.92 14.08 22.50
C VAL A 278 -18.14 14.85 21.43
N TYR A 279 -18.33 14.49 20.16
CA TYR A 279 -17.56 14.98 19.00
C TYR A 279 -18.41 15.72 17.95
N GLY A 280 -19.69 15.96 18.22
CA GLY A 280 -20.56 16.75 17.37
C GLY A 280 -20.86 16.11 16.01
N THR A 281 -21.34 16.95 15.10
CA THR A 281 -21.60 16.55 13.71
C THR A 281 -20.33 16.08 12.99
N TYR A 282 -19.16 16.63 13.36
CA TYR A 282 -17.86 16.22 12.86
C TYR A 282 -17.59 14.73 13.11
N GLY A 283 -17.77 14.26 14.35
CA GLY A 283 -17.57 12.85 14.70
C GLY A 283 -18.52 11.91 13.95
N VAL A 284 -19.79 12.31 13.79
CA VAL A 284 -20.79 11.54 13.04
C VAL A 284 -20.41 11.44 11.56
N PHE A 285 -20.02 12.56 10.95
CA PHE A 285 -19.60 12.61 9.55
C PHE A 285 -18.36 11.74 9.33
N GLY A 286 -17.34 11.87 10.18
CA GLY A 286 -16.11 11.09 10.10
C GLY A 286 -16.36 9.59 10.17
N LEU A 287 -17.10 9.13 11.19
CA LEU A 287 -17.44 7.71 11.35
C LEU A 287 -18.26 7.20 10.16
N ALA A 288 -19.31 7.92 9.74
CA ALA A 288 -20.15 7.52 8.61
C ALA A 288 -19.38 7.47 7.27
N ALA A 289 -18.44 8.40 7.04
CA ALA A 289 -17.57 8.38 5.86
C ALA A 289 -16.63 7.18 5.87
N MET A 290 -16.04 6.85 7.02
CA MET A 290 -15.18 5.66 7.17
C MET A 290 -15.98 4.36 6.94
N GLU A 291 -17.21 4.27 7.44
CA GLU A 291 -18.08 3.12 7.22
C GLU A 291 -18.51 2.98 5.76
N GLN A 292 -18.89 4.08 5.11
CA GLN A 292 -19.22 4.08 3.69
C GLN A 292 -18.02 3.62 2.84
N SER A 293 -16.82 4.12 3.16
CA SER A 293 -15.58 3.68 2.49
C SER A 293 -15.30 2.19 2.74
N ARG A 294 -15.51 1.70 3.96
CA ARG A 294 -15.31 0.29 4.32
C ARG A 294 -16.26 -0.65 3.59
N LEU A 295 -17.49 -0.19 3.38
CA LEU A 295 -18.58 -0.93 2.71
C LEU A 295 -18.68 -0.60 1.22
N SER A 296 -17.63 -0.04 0.61
CA SER A 296 -17.60 0.19 -0.82
C SER A 296 -17.14 -1.08 -1.56
N GLU A 297 -17.79 -1.35 -2.68
CA GLU A 297 -17.42 -2.38 -3.66
C GLU A 297 -16.59 -1.75 -4.81
N GLU A 298 -16.53 -0.41 -4.86
CA GLU A 298 -15.87 0.35 -5.90
C GLU A 298 -14.37 0.06 -5.92
N HIS A 299 -13.85 -0.27 -7.10
CA HIS A 299 -12.46 -0.72 -7.28
C HIS A 299 -12.05 -1.87 -6.34
N GLY A 300 -13.01 -2.68 -5.89
CA GLY A 300 -12.79 -3.75 -4.92
C GLY A 300 -12.27 -5.07 -5.50
N ASP A 301 -12.07 -5.15 -6.82
CA ASP A 301 -11.39 -6.25 -7.48
C ASP A 301 -9.86 -6.09 -7.40
N ALA A 302 -9.17 -7.23 -7.36
CA ALA A 302 -7.72 -7.28 -7.23
C ALA A 302 -7.18 -8.52 -7.95
N SER A 303 -5.86 -8.58 -8.16
CA SER A 303 -5.23 -9.85 -8.52
C SER A 303 -5.23 -10.79 -7.31
N VAL A 304 -5.33 -12.11 -7.56
CA VAL A 304 -5.19 -13.13 -6.50
C VAL A 304 -3.86 -12.98 -5.79
N ASP A 305 -2.80 -12.70 -6.55
CA ASP A 305 -1.43 -12.55 -6.07
C ASP A 305 -1.30 -11.38 -5.08
N SER A 306 -1.90 -10.23 -5.38
CA SER A 306 -1.84 -9.04 -4.51
C SER A 306 -2.68 -9.17 -3.23
N GLU A 307 -3.76 -9.96 -3.27
CA GLU A 307 -4.55 -10.31 -2.08
C GLU A 307 -3.84 -11.34 -1.21
N LEU A 308 -3.16 -12.31 -1.83
CA LEU A 308 -2.33 -13.28 -1.12
C LEU A 308 -1.18 -12.63 -0.35
N SER A 309 -0.70 -11.45 -0.77
CA SER A 309 0.25 -10.67 0.04
C SER A 309 -0.30 -10.37 1.45
N LEU A 310 -1.63 -10.30 1.56
CA LEU A 310 -2.36 -10.07 2.79
C LEU A 310 -2.93 -11.36 3.41
N LEU A 311 -2.37 -12.54 3.10
CA LEU A 311 -2.85 -13.84 3.59
C LEU A 311 -3.17 -13.86 5.09
N TRP A 312 -2.32 -13.23 5.92
CA TRP A 312 -2.47 -13.20 7.37
C TRP A 312 -3.39 -12.08 7.88
N TRP A 313 -3.82 -11.16 7.03
CA TRP A 313 -4.69 -10.06 7.42
C TRP A 313 -6.14 -10.52 7.39
N ASN A 314 -6.92 -10.10 8.39
CA ASN A 314 -8.37 -10.26 8.33
C ASN A 314 -8.95 -9.12 7.49
N ARG A 315 -10.00 -9.41 6.72
CA ARG A 315 -10.78 -8.42 5.97
C ARG A 315 -11.40 -7.34 6.86
N SER A 316 -11.66 -7.62 8.15
CA SER A 316 -12.04 -6.55 9.09
C SER A 316 -10.93 -5.50 9.29
N LEU A 317 -9.66 -5.86 9.01
CA LEU A 317 -8.52 -4.95 9.15
C LEU A 317 -8.30 -4.05 7.94
N TYR A 318 -8.87 -4.36 6.76
CA TYR A 318 -8.72 -3.54 5.56
C TYR A 318 -9.95 -3.58 4.62
N GLY A 319 -10.28 -2.46 3.99
CA GLY A 319 -11.35 -2.40 2.96
C GLY A 319 -10.99 -3.23 1.73
N ALA A 320 -12.00 -3.64 0.94
CA ALA A 320 -11.74 -4.28 -0.37
C ALA A 320 -11.58 -3.22 -1.44
N ALA A 321 -12.43 -2.19 -1.34
CA ALA A 321 -12.31 -1.02 -2.16
C ALA A 321 -10.92 -0.40 -2.03
N TRP A 322 -10.41 0.01 -3.18
CA TRP A 322 -9.13 0.68 -3.32
C TRP A 322 -7.91 -0.19 -2.97
N ARG A 323 -6.75 0.43 -3.08
CA ARG A 323 -5.44 -0.18 -2.86
C ARG A 323 -4.89 0.14 -1.48
N ARG A 324 -4.01 -0.72 -1.01
CA ARG A 324 -3.38 -0.59 0.31
C ARG A 324 -1.88 -0.36 0.18
N ALA A 325 -1.34 0.56 0.97
CA ALA A 325 0.10 0.80 1.01
C ALA A 325 0.86 -0.48 1.38
N ASN A 326 1.89 -0.80 0.60
CA ASN A 326 2.75 -1.95 0.81
C ASN A 326 3.76 -1.66 1.94
N PRO A 327 3.73 -2.39 3.08
CA PRO A 327 4.67 -2.21 4.18
C PRO A 327 6.13 -2.53 3.82
N LEU A 328 6.36 -3.27 2.72
CA LEU A 328 7.69 -3.60 2.21
C LEU A 328 8.25 -2.55 1.24
N TYR A 329 7.45 -1.57 0.81
CA TYR A 329 7.93 -0.50 -0.06
C TYR A 329 9.07 0.26 0.62
N HIS A 330 10.17 0.54 -0.08
CA HIS A 330 11.40 1.08 0.52
C HIS A 330 11.18 2.40 1.28
N ALA A 331 10.23 3.22 0.83
CA ALA A 331 9.87 4.50 1.44
C ALA A 331 8.62 4.42 2.33
N PHE A 332 8.17 3.21 2.68
CA PHE A 332 7.06 3.02 3.61
C PHE A 332 7.46 3.53 5.00
N LYS A 333 6.68 4.49 5.52
CA LYS A 333 6.88 5.05 6.85
C LYS A 333 6.24 4.13 7.88
N LYS A 334 7.06 3.33 8.57
CA LYS A 334 6.60 2.53 9.72
C LYS A 334 6.05 3.45 10.81
N SER A 335 4.90 3.09 11.34
CA SER A 335 4.32 3.81 12.49
C SER A 335 5.18 3.50 13.71
N GLY A 336 5.80 4.52 14.31
CA GLY A 336 6.65 4.33 15.48
C GLY A 336 5.92 3.59 16.60
N GLY A 337 6.44 2.44 17.02
CA GLY A 337 5.92 1.66 18.13
C GLY A 337 6.51 0.25 18.13
N GLY A 338 6.89 -0.27 19.30
CA GLY A 338 7.43 -1.64 19.46
C GLY A 338 6.39 -2.75 19.26
N ARG A 339 5.39 -2.54 18.42
CA ARG A 339 4.26 -3.47 18.20
C ARG A 339 4.65 -4.52 17.16
N ARG A 340 4.16 -5.75 17.35
CA ARG A 340 4.24 -6.80 16.33
C ARG A 340 3.24 -6.50 15.22
N GLU A 341 3.76 -6.17 14.04
CA GLU A 341 2.94 -5.97 12.83
C GLU A 341 2.57 -7.33 12.21
N ILE A 342 1.37 -7.43 11.64
CA ILE A 342 0.99 -8.60 10.85
C ILE A 342 1.86 -8.58 9.58
N PRO A 343 2.63 -9.63 9.28
CA PRO A 343 3.52 -9.61 8.14
C PRO A 343 2.74 -9.61 6.82
N VAL A 344 3.38 -9.04 5.80
CA VAL A 344 2.96 -9.15 4.39
C VAL A 344 3.83 -10.21 3.72
N LEU A 345 3.21 -11.06 2.91
CA LEU A 345 3.93 -12.04 2.09
C LEU A 345 4.26 -11.44 0.73
N MET A 346 5.42 -11.80 0.22
CA MET A 346 5.76 -11.57 -1.18
C MET A 346 5.06 -12.64 -2.03
N VAL A 347 4.56 -12.26 -3.19
CA VAL A 347 3.83 -13.18 -4.09
C VAL A 347 4.28 -12.98 -5.51
N GLY A 348 4.55 -14.07 -6.21
CA GLY A 348 4.80 -14.10 -7.65
C GLY A 348 4.12 -15.30 -8.31
N ARG A 349 4.08 -15.29 -9.63
CA ARG A 349 3.31 -16.24 -10.43
C ARG A 349 4.19 -16.95 -11.46
N LEU A 350 4.09 -18.28 -11.52
CA LEU A 350 4.65 -19.11 -12.60
C LEU A 350 3.52 -19.57 -13.52
N ASP A 351 3.21 -18.74 -14.51
CA ASP A 351 2.05 -18.92 -15.37
C ASP A 351 2.29 -18.36 -16.77
N ALA A 352 1.60 -18.90 -17.77
CA ALA A 352 1.73 -18.55 -19.19
C ALA A 352 0.57 -19.18 -19.98
N SER A 353 0.53 -18.95 -21.30
CA SER A 353 -0.51 -19.55 -22.16
C SER A 353 -0.55 -21.08 -22.12
N THR A 354 0.55 -21.73 -21.70
CA THR A 354 0.63 -23.18 -21.47
C THR A 354 1.49 -23.47 -20.25
N ALA A 355 1.21 -24.59 -19.58
CA ALA A 355 1.99 -25.06 -18.43
C ALA A 355 3.47 -25.37 -18.76
N ASP A 356 3.75 -25.77 -20.01
CA ASP A 356 5.10 -25.96 -20.52
C ASP A 356 5.85 -24.62 -20.60
N LEU A 357 5.23 -23.56 -21.12
CA LEU A 357 5.80 -22.21 -21.06
C LEU A 357 6.00 -21.70 -19.63
N ALA A 358 5.06 -22.00 -18.72
CA ALA A 358 5.17 -21.65 -17.31
C ALA A 358 6.36 -22.34 -16.64
N SER A 359 6.56 -23.64 -16.90
CA SER A 359 7.73 -24.41 -16.44
C SER A 359 9.03 -23.84 -17.01
N ARG A 360 9.03 -23.46 -18.29
CA ARG A 360 10.19 -22.82 -18.94
C ARG A 360 10.57 -21.47 -18.35
N LEU A 361 9.70 -20.76 -17.62
CA LEU A 361 10.10 -19.52 -16.91
C LEU A 361 11.20 -19.83 -15.89
N VAL A 362 11.05 -20.93 -15.14
CA VAL A 362 12.03 -21.42 -14.17
C VAL A 362 13.32 -21.82 -14.88
N ASP A 363 13.19 -22.54 -16.00
CA ASP A 363 14.35 -23.04 -16.74
C ASP A 363 15.23 -21.91 -17.26
N ARG A 364 14.59 -20.91 -17.87
CA ARG A 364 15.27 -19.72 -18.40
C ARG A 364 15.87 -18.86 -17.29
N ALA A 365 15.18 -18.72 -16.16
CA ALA A 365 15.69 -18.00 -15.00
C ALA A 365 16.99 -18.65 -14.48
N MET A 366 16.97 -19.96 -14.23
CA MET A 366 18.16 -20.69 -13.76
C MET A 366 19.28 -20.73 -14.80
N GLU A 367 18.95 -20.82 -16.09
CA GLU A 367 19.95 -20.74 -17.16
C GLU A 367 20.66 -19.39 -17.16
N ALA A 368 19.90 -18.29 -17.07
CA ALA A 368 20.44 -16.94 -17.02
C ALA A 368 21.24 -16.67 -15.73
N GLU A 369 20.85 -17.22 -14.58
CA GLU A 369 21.64 -17.16 -13.34
C GLU A 369 23.00 -17.85 -13.49
N ARG A 370 23.05 -18.97 -14.21
CA ARG A 370 24.29 -19.73 -14.44
C ARG A 370 25.20 -19.06 -15.47
N GLN A 371 24.63 -18.57 -16.57
CA GLN A 371 25.40 -18.04 -17.70
C GLN A 371 25.67 -16.52 -17.57
N GLY A 372 24.86 -15.83 -16.78
CA GLY A 372 24.73 -14.37 -16.79
C GLY A 372 23.77 -13.91 -17.88
N LEU A 373 22.91 -12.95 -17.56
CA LEU A 373 22.06 -12.30 -18.55
C LEU A 373 22.92 -11.39 -19.44
N ASN A 374 22.72 -11.43 -20.75
CA ASN A 374 23.40 -10.53 -21.71
C ASN A 374 22.40 -10.02 -22.74
N GLY A 375 22.79 -8.98 -23.48
CA GLY A 375 21.94 -8.34 -24.48
C GLY A 375 21.86 -6.83 -24.25
N THR A 376 20.77 -6.23 -24.72
CA THR A 376 20.56 -4.78 -24.71
C THR A 376 19.40 -4.41 -23.78
N VAL A 377 19.54 -3.27 -23.09
CA VAL A 377 18.49 -2.63 -22.31
C VAL A 377 17.72 -1.68 -23.23
N TYR A 378 16.43 -1.93 -23.42
CA TYR A 378 15.54 -1.09 -24.24
C TYR A 378 14.58 -0.29 -23.35
N LEU A 379 14.53 1.02 -23.55
CA LEU A 379 13.75 1.93 -22.73
C LEU A 379 12.89 2.80 -23.62
N ASP A 380 11.58 2.78 -23.38
CA ASP A 380 10.60 3.43 -24.23
C ASP A 380 9.94 4.61 -23.51
N ALA A 381 10.59 5.76 -23.60
CA ALA A 381 10.13 7.03 -23.04
C ALA A 381 9.47 7.88 -24.14
N ARG A 382 8.66 8.85 -23.73
CA ARG A 382 7.95 9.79 -24.62
C ARG A 382 8.49 11.21 -24.54
N GLY A 383 9.54 11.45 -23.75
CA GLY A 383 10.12 12.78 -23.56
C GLY A 383 9.21 13.73 -22.79
N MET A 384 8.42 13.21 -21.86
CA MET A 384 7.50 13.99 -21.03
C MET A 384 8.22 14.44 -19.75
N PRO A 385 8.59 15.72 -19.59
CA PRO A 385 9.15 16.20 -18.33
C PRO A 385 8.06 16.29 -17.25
N PRO A 386 8.40 16.06 -15.97
CA PRO A 386 7.46 16.27 -14.87
C PRO A 386 7.08 17.74 -14.76
N LYS A 387 5.77 18.02 -14.74
CA LYS A 387 5.26 19.39 -14.63
C LYS A 387 5.26 19.89 -13.18
N ASP A 388 4.97 19.01 -12.24
CA ASP A 388 4.93 19.26 -10.81
C ASP A 388 5.12 17.95 -10.02
N PRO A 389 5.32 17.99 -8.69
CA PRO A 389 5.58 16.79 -7.89
C PRO A 389 4.49 15.70 -7.92
N SER A 390 3.24 16.07 -8.25
CA SER A 390 2.11 15.14 -8.34
C SER A 390 1.96 14.48 -9.71
N ASP A 391 2.63 15.02 -10.75
CA ASP A 391 2.62 14.50 -12.12
C ASP A 391 3.30 13.13 -12.20
N THR A 392 2.49 12.08 -12.07
CA THR A 392 3.01 10.70 -12.08
C THR A 392 3.47 10.29 -13.49
N TYR A 393 2.85 10.79 -14.55
CA TYR A 393 3.24 10.46 -15.93
C TYR A 393 4.63 11.02 -16.25
N GLY A 394 4.85 12.32 -16.00
CA GLY A 394 6.17 12.92 -16.22
C GLY A 394 7.26 12.32 -15.33
N ARG A 395 6.95 11.92 -14.08
CA ARG A 395 7.91 11.25 -13.20
C ARG A 395 8.34 9.87 -13.72
N TYR A 396 7.40 9.02 -14.14
CA TYR A 396 7.75 7.69 -14.66
C TYR A 396 8.45 7.78 -16.01
N ASP A 397 8.09 8.75 -16.85
CA ASP A 397 8.82 9.02 -18.10
C ASP A 397 10.26 9.48 -17.83
N GLN A 398 10.45 10.39 -16.88
CA GLN A 398 11.77 10.82 -16.43
C GLN A 398 12.58 9.63 -15.88
N SER A 399 11.96 8.73 -15.11
CA SER A 399 12.62 7.54 -14.59
C SER A 399 13.19 6.63 -15.68
N LEU A 400 12.54 6.50 -16.83
CA LEU A 400 13.10 5.75 -17.97
C LEU A 400 14.37 6.40 -18.53
N ARG A 401 14.37 7.74 -18.63
CA ARG A 401 15.55 8.50 -19.07
C ARG A 401 16.68 8.43 -18.05
N ASP A 402 16.34 8.48 -16.77
CA ASP A 402 17.31 8.33 -15.69
C ASP A 402 17.86 6.90 -15.62
N LEU A 403 17.04 5.88 -15.92
CA LEU A 403 17.48 4.50 -16.07
C LEU A 403 18.43 4.35 -17.26
N HIS A 404 18.18 5.01 -18.39
CA HIS A 404 19.11 5.04 -19.51
C HIS A 404 20.48 5.58 -19.07
N GLN A 405 20.50 6.71 -18.35
CA GLN A 405 21.71 7.29 -17.80
C GLN A 405 22.39 6.33 -16.79
N PHE A 406 21.64 5.72 -15.88
CA PHE A 406 22.17 4.78 -14.90
C PHE A 406 22.87 3.60 -15.57
N VAL A 407 22.22 2.98 -16.56
CA VAL A 407 22.77 1.82 -17.27
C VAL A 407 24.07 2.20 -17.99
N THR A 408 24.09 3.34 -18.68
CA THR A 408 25.27 3.80 -19.43
C THR A 408 26.44 4.21 -18.53
N GLN A 409 26.17 4.72 -17.32
CA GLN A 409 27.21 5.21 -16.40
C GLN A 409 27.72 4.15 -15.41
N HIS A 410 26.90 3.15 -15.06
CA HIS A 410 27.18 2.26 -13.93
C HIS A 410 27.21 0.78 -14.29
N THR A 411 26.97 0.42 -15.55
CA THR A 411 26.96 -0.98 -16.01
C THR A 411 27.76 -1.14 -17.30
N THR A 412 27.89 -2.38 -17.77
CA THR A 412 28.48 -2.72 -19.08
C THR A 412 27.43 -3.00 -20.16
N TYR A 413 26.13 -2.87 -19.85
CA TYR A 413 25.08 -3.14 -20.82
C TYR A 413 24.97 -2.01 -21.84
N ARG A 414 24.66 -2.39 -23.08
CA ARG A 414 24.17 -1.43 -24.06
C ARG A 414 22.78 -0.95 -23.61
N SER A 415 22.54 0.36 -23.67
CA SER A 415 21.23 0.95 -23.39
C SER A 415 20.74 1.71 -24.62
N GLN A 416 19.53 1.41 -25.07
CA GLN A 416 18.86 2.07 -26.19
C GLN A 416 17.57 2.70 -25.69
N LEU A 417 17.49 4.02 -25.84
CA LEU A 417 16.35 4.83 -25.45
C LEU A 417 15.61 5.31 -26.70
N ASP A 418 14.33 4.98 -26.82
CA ASP A 418 13.40 5.80 -27.60
C ASP A 418 12.85 6.87 -26.65
N ASN A 419 12.84 8.13 -27.08
CA ASN A 419 12.37 9.26 -26.29
C ASN A 419 11.33 10.07 -27.05
N THR A 420 10.46 9.37 -27.78
CA THR A 420 9.44 9.94 -28.65
C THR A 420 8.12 9.19 -28.49
N GLU A 421 7.03 9.72 -29.04
CA GLU A 421 5.74 9.01 -29.04
C GLU A 421 5.71 7.79 -29.99
N ALA A 422 6.71 7.65 -30.87
CA ALA A 422 6.76 6.58 -31.87
C ALA A 422 6.95 5.20 -31.23
N ARG A 423 7.77 5.11 -30.17
CA ARG A 423 8.04 3.87 -29.42
C ARG A 423 8.74 2.79 -30.28
N PHE A 424 9.11 1.68 -29.66
CA PHE A 424 9.57 0.49 -30.38
C PHE A 424 8.39 -0.26 -31.04
N GLU A 425 7.86 0.27 -32.14
CA GLU A 425 6.65 -0.26 -32.79
C GLU A 425 6.92 -1.21 -33.98
N ARG A 426 8.15 -1.21 -34.52
CA ARG A 426 8.50 -1.97 -35.73
C ARG A 426 9.00 -3.38 -35.39
N PRO A 427 8.57 -4.43 -36.12
CA PRO A 427 9.11 -5.77 -35.94
C PRO A 427 10.64 -5.81 -36.01
N GLY A 428 11.25 -6.40 -34.98
CA GLY A 428 12.71 -6.47 -34.85
C GLY A 428 13.42 -5.15 -34.49
N ALA A 429 12.69 -4.10 -34.07
CA ALA A 429 13.30 -2.84 -33.61
C ALA A 429 14.12 -3.00 -32.31
N ALA A 430 13.80 -4.02 -31.51
CA ALA A 430 14.50 -4.36 -30.28
C ALA A 430 15.00 -5.82 -30.33
N PRO A 431 16.11 -6.10 -31.05
CA PRO A 431 16.77 -7.40 -31.00
C PRO A 431 17.39 -7.64 -29.61
N ASP A 432 17.70 -8.89 -29.27
CA ASP A 432 18.53 -9.26 -28.11
C ASP A 432 18.20 -8.59 -26.76
N VAL A 433 16.91 -8.42 -26.45
CA VAL A 433 16.45 -7.75 -25.22
C VAL A 433 16.91 -8.51 -23.98
N ALA A 434 17.69 -7.85 -23.14
CA ALA A 434 18.02 -8.29 -21.77
C ALA A 434 17.05 -7.68 -20.75
N PHE A 435 16.75 -6.39 -20.90
CA PHE A 435 15.78 -5.69 -20.07
C PHE A 435 14.94 -4.75 -20.92
N TYR A 436 13.63 -4.68 -20.66
CA TYR A 436 12.74 -3.72 -21.28
C TYR A 436 11.84 -3.03 -20.25
N ALA A 437 11.68 -1.72 -20.35
CA ALA A 437 10.60 -1.00 -19.68
C ALA A 437 10.14 0.19 -20.53
N GLY A 438 8.84 0.47 -20.54
CA GLY A 438 8.37 1.71 -21.12
C GLY A 438 6.88 1.83 -21.39
N TRP A 439 6.54 2.89 -22.12
CA TRP A 439 5.18 3.20 -22.55
C TRP A 439 4.71 2.29 -23.68
N TYR A 440 3.41 2.32 -23.98
CA TYR A 440 2.87 1.52 -25.06
C TYR A 440 1.52 1.91 -25.62
N ARG A 441 1.08 1.15 -26.63
CA ARG A 441 -0.31 1.09 -27.08
C ARG A 441 -1.09 0.15 -26.17
N LEU A 442 -1.97 0.74 -25.37
CA LEU A 442 -2.87 0.03 -24.47
C LEU A 442 -3.51 -1.18 -25.18
N ARG A 443 -3.35 -2.38 -24.60
CA ARG A 443 -3.99 -3.62 -25.06
C ARG A 443 -3.66 -4.01 -26.51
N GLN A 444 -2.49 -3.62 -27.03
CA GLN A 444 -2.06 -3.90 -28.40
C GLN A 444 -0.58 -4.28 -28.45
N TYR A 445 -0.25 -5.55 -28.22
CA TYR A 445 1.10 -6.07 -28.41
C TYR A 445 1.65 -5.77 -29.82
N GLU A 446 2.91 -5.34 -29.88
CA GLU A 446 3.69 -5.01 -31.08
C GLU A 446 4.91 -5.92 -31.05
N ASP A 447 5.17 -6.59 -32.15
CA ASP A 447 6.16 -7.67 -32.21
C ASP A 447 7.59 -7.16 -32.43
N ALA A 448 7.96 -6.13 -31.67
CA ALA A 448 9.25 -5.45 -31.84
C ALA A 448 10.42 -6.18 -31.18
N PHE A 449 10.15 -7.10 -30.26
CA PHE A 449 11.12 -7.60 -29.28
C PHE A 449 11.57 -9.03 -29.57
N THR A 450 12.88 -9.27 -29.56
CA THR A 450 13.47 -10.62 -29.46
C THR A 450 14.14 -10.78 -28.11
N PHE A 451 13.52 -11.55 -27.21
CA PHE A 451 14.00 -11.71 -25.84
C PHE A 451 15.17 -12.69 -25.74
N ARG A 452 16.19 -12.32 -24.97
CA ARG A 452 17.26 -13.25 -24.55
C ARG A 452 16.73 -14.15 -23.44
N THR A 453 17.30 -15.35 -23.31
CA THR A 453 17.09 -16.20 -22.13
C THR A 453 17.44 -15.41 -20.87
N GLY A 454 16.48 -15.28 -19.96
CA GLY A 454 16.59 -14.45 -18.77
C GLY A 454 16.03 -13.03 -18.89
N ALA A 455 15.50 -12.63 -20.05
CA ALA A 455 15.01 -11.27 -20.22
C ALA A 455 13.89 -10.91 -19.23
N ILE A 456 13.94 -9.68 -18.73
CA ILE A 456 12.94 -9.09 -17.82
C ILE A 456 12.31 -7.89 -18.53
N GLY A 457 11.00 -7.72 -18.47
CA GLY A 457 10.44 -6.45 -18.92
C GLY A 457 8.94 -6.28 -18.79
N TYR A 458 8.49 -5.03 -18.85
CA TYR A 458 7.09 -4.67 -18.64
C TYR A 458 6.68 -3.39 -19.36
N HIS A 459 5.38 -3.30 -19.67
CA HIS A 459 4.76 -2.06 -20.14
C HIS A 459 4.01 -1.38 -19.00
N MET A 460 4.11 -0.06 -18.98
CA MET A 460 3.36 0.80 -18.07
C MET A 460 2.01 1.15 -18.69
N ALA A 461 1.13 0.14 -18.79
CA ALA A 461 -0.22 0.27 -19.35
C ALA A 461 -1.24 -0.59 -18.57
N SER A 462 -2.50 -0.17 -18.62
CA SER A 462 -3.58 -0.81 -17.88
C SER A 462 -4.07 -2.11 -18.52
N GLY A 463 -4.46 -3.09 -17.70
CA GLY A 463 -5.05 -4.33 -18.20
C GLY A 463 -4.10 -5.19 -19.05
N GLU A 464 -2.78 -5.08 -18.87
CA GLU A 464 -1.80 -5.84 -19.66
C GLU A 464 -1.68 -7.33 -19.25
N ALA A 465 -2.41 -7.73 -18.20
CA ALA A 465 -2.53 -9.11 -17.70
C ALA A 465 -4.01 -9.46 -17.41
N VAL A 466 -4.96 -9.06 -18.27
CA VAL A 466 -6.39 -9.40 -18.08
C VAL A 466 -6.63 -10.91 -18.14
N SER A 467 -5.88 -11.60 -19.01
CA SER A 467 -5.75 -13.06 -19.08
C SER A 467 -4.29 -13.42 -19.42
N LEU A 468 -3.86 -14.62 -19.05
CA LEU A 468 -2.59 -15.21 -19.54
C LEU A 468 -2.83 -16.39 -20.49
N HIS A 469 -4.08 -16.85 -20.60
CA HIS A 469 -4.45 -18.10 -21.27
C HIS A 469 -5.26 -17.88 -22.55
N SER A 470 -6.09 -16.83 -22.57
CA SER A 470 -7.05 -16.60 -23.65
C SER A 470 -6.36 -16.40 -24.99
N HIS A 471 -6.75 -17.17 -26.02
CA HIS A 471 -6.14 -17.08 -27.36
C HIS A 471 -6.22 -15.68 -27.99
N GLY A 472 -7.31 -14.94 -27.74
CA GLY A 472 -7.52 -13.58 -28.26
C GLY A 472 -6.96 -12.46 -27.39
N GLU A 473 -6.18 -12.77 -26.36
CA GLU A 473 -5.59 -11.76 -25.48
C GLU A 473 -4.44 -11.00 -26.19
N ALA A 474 -4.59 -9.68 -26.25
CA ALA A 474 -3.70 -8.75 -26.96
C ALA A 474 -2.74 -7.99 -26.02
N GLY A 475 -2.88 -8.14 -24.71
CA GLY A 475 -2.03 -7.52 -23.71
C GLY A 475 -0.60 -8.08 -23.69
N TRP A 476 0.30 -7.28 -23.13
CA TRP A 476 1.73 -7.54 -23.06
C TRP A 476 2.07 -8.87 -22.42
N CYS A 477 1.52 -9.18 -21.24
CA CYS A 477 2.05 -10.27 -20.42
C CYS A 477 1.98 -11.59 -21.16
N LYS A 478 0.79 -11.97 -21.68
CA LYS A 478 0.65 -13.19 -22.47
C LYS A 478 1.58 -13.19 -23.69
N ASN A 479 1.56 -12.12 -24.48
CA ASN A 479 2.25 -12.08 -25.77
C ASN A 479 3.78 -12.06 -25.64
N ALA A 480 4.31 -11.42 -24.60
CA ALA A 480 5.74 -11.44 -24.28
C ALA A 480 6.17 -12.81 -23.73
N LEU A 481 5.34 -13.44 -22.90
CA LEU A 481 5.58 -14.81 -22.39
C LEU A 481 5.64 -15.82 -23.54
N ASP A 482 4.71 -15.74 -24.49
CA ASP A 482 4.68 -16.58 -25.70
C ASP A 482 5.93 -16.39 -26.57
N ARG A 483 6.55 -15.21 -26.50
CA ARG A 483 7.77 -14.84 -27.25
C ARG A 483 9.06 -15.03 -26.46
N GLY A 484 8.99 -15.64 -25.29
CA GLY A 484 10.20 -16.07 -24.58
C GLY A 484 10.74 -15.07 -23.55
N ILE A 485 9.99 -14.04 -23.13
CA ILE A 485 10.36 -13.25 -21.95
C ILE A 485 10.37 -14.12 -20.70
N THR A 486 11.37 -13.97 -19.83
CA THR A 486 11.56 -14.84 -18.65
C THR A 486 10.83 -14.30 -17.42
N ALA A 487 10.71 -12.99 -17.30
CA ALA A 487 9.90 -12.35 -16.28
C ALA A 487 9.23 -11.08 -16.82
N THR A 488 8.01 -10.84 -16.37
CA THR A 488 7.21 -9.68 -16.72
C THR A 488 6.27 -9.30 -15.58
N LEU A 489 5.65 -8.13 -15.66
CA LEU A 489 4.57 -7.74 -14.77
C LEU A 489 3.51 -6.96 -15.54
N GLY A 490 2.29 -6.99 -15.02
CA GLY A 490 1.16 -6.30 -15.60
C GLY A 490 -0.03 -6.26 -14.66
N SER A 491 -1.13 -5.70 -15.13
CA SER A 491 -2.33 -5.50 -14.33
C SER A 491 -3.53 -6.28 -14.87
N VAL A 492 -4.33 -6.84 -13.96
CA VAL A 492 -5.57 -7.56 -14.31
C VAL A 492 -6.74 -6.63 -14.66
N GLY A 493 -6.53 -5.32 -14.58
CA GLY A 493 -7.49 -4.24 -14.83
C GLY A 493 -6.78 -2.89 -14.69
N GLU A 494 -7.49 -1.79 -14.41
CA GLU A 494 -6.90 -0.44 -14.25
C GLU A 494 -6.08 -0.30 -12.95
N PRO A 495 -4.75 -0.08 -13.02
CA PRO A 495 -3.92 -0.04 -11.83
C PRO A 495 -3.57 1.38 -11.35
N TYR A 496 -3.79 2.42 -12.16
CA TYR A 496 -3.05 3.68 -12.10
C TYR A 496 -1.53 3.49 -12.21
N LEU A 497 -0.86 4.53 -12.72
CA LEU A 497 0.56 4.43 -13.07
C LEU A 497 1.47 4.20 -11.85
N ASP A 498 1.15 4.77 -10.71
CA ASP A 498 1.94 4.65 -9.48
C ASP A 498 1.84 3.26 -8.80
N ALA A 499 1.09 2.32 -9.39
CA ALA A 499 1.14 0.91 -9.00
C ALA A 499 2.24 0.11 -9.68
N PHE A 500 2.80 0.60 -10.79
CA PHE A 500 3.98 0.00 -11.39
C PHE A 500 5.22 0.29 -10.54
N PRO A 501 6.17 -0.64 -10.44
CA PRO A 501 7.52 -0.32 -10.03
C PRO A 501 8.10 0.82 -10.88
N GLU A 502 8.71 1.80 -10.22
CA GLU A 502 9.41 2.85 -10.93
C GLU A 502 10.62 2.24 -11.69
N PRO A 503 10.79 2.49 -13.00
CA PRO A 503 11.79 1.81 -13.82
C PRO A 503 13.21 1.85 -13.27
N LEU A 504 13.71 3.04 -12.92
CA LEU A 504 15.06 3.20 -12.37
C LEU A 504 15.22 2.40 -11.06
N GLU A 505 14.31 2.60 -10.10
CA GLU A 505 14.40 1.93 -8.79
C GLU A 505 14.40 0.40 -8.94
N PHE A 506 13.47 -0.14 -9.74
CA PHE A 506 13.30 -1.58 -9.92
C PHE A 506 14.51 -2.23 -10.62
N ALA A 507 14.93 -1.65 -11.75
CA ALA A 507 16.05 -2.18 -12.51
C ALA A 507 17.37 -2.05 -11.74
N ALA A 508 17.62 -0.90 -11.09
CA ALA A 508 18.85 -0.66 -10.36
C ALA A 508 19.01 -1.63 -9.18
N LEU A 509 17.95 -1.92 -8.42
CA LEU A 509 17.98 -2.92 -7.35
C LEU A 509 18.35 -4.31 -7.90
N LEU A 510 17.68 -4.78 -8.95
CA LEU A 510 17.98 -6.07 -9.56
C LEU A 510 19.42 -6.17 -10.08
N MET A 511 19.89 -5.14 -10.78
CA MET A 511 21.23 -5.09 -11.37
C MET A 511 22.36 -5.15 -10.33
N THR A 512 22.09 -4.87 -9.05
CA THR A 512 23.08 -5.08 -7.98
C THR A 512 23.33 -6.55 -7.66
N GLY A 513 22.43 -7.45 -8.07
CA GLY A 513 22.46 -8.85 -7.70
C GLY A 513 22.16 -9.13 -6.23
N GLN A 514 21.77 -8.11 -5.44
CA GLN A 514 21.52 -8.26 -4.00
C GLN A 514 20.10 -8.70 -3.66
N TYR A 515 19.17 -8.51 -4.60
CA TYR A 515 17.75 -8.79 -4.41
C TYR A 515 17.28 -9.72 -5.52
N SER A 516 16.39 -10.65 -5.17
CA SER A 516 15.64 -11.43 -6.15
C SER A 516 14.59 -10.58 -6.88
N LEU A 517 14.01 -11.15 -7.93
CA LEU A 517 12.90 -10.59 -8.70
C LEU A 517 11.76 -10.12 -7.79
N VAL A 518 11.32 -10.99 -6.88
CA VAL A 518 10.17 -10.69 -6.02
C VAL A 518 10.51 -9.64 -4.96
N GLU A 519 11.73 -9.66 -4.42
CA GLU A 519 12.17 -8.65 -3.45
C GLU A 519 12.26 -7.26 -4.08
N SER A 520 12.85 -7.17 -5.28
CA SER A 520 12.94 -5.89 -6.00
C SER A 520 11.56 -5.37 -6.34
N TYR A 521 10.64 -6.25 -6.75
CA TYR A 521 9.25 -5.90 -7.02
C TYR A 521 8.54 -5.35 -5.77
N TYR A 522 8.63 -6.01 -4.61
CA TYR A 522 7.97 -5.53 -3.38
C TYR A 522 8.66 -4.31 -2.75
N LEU A 523 9.97 -4.13 -2.94
CA LEU A 523 10.66 -2.92 -2.50
C LEU A 523 10.25 -1.68 -3.29
N THR A 524 9.74 -1.84 -4.51
CA THR A 524 9.43 -0.74 -5.45
C THR A 524 7.95 -0.63 -5.79
N SER A 525 7.14 -1.63 -5.44
CA SER A 525 5.68 -1.57 -5.55
C SER A 525 5.08 -0.85 -4.36
N ARG A 526 4.34 0.22 -4.64
CA ARG A 526 3.71 1.05 -3.59
C ARG A 526 2.48 0.40 -2.96
N TRP A 527 1.83 -0.52 -3.70
CA TRP A 527 0.48 -0.97 -3.39
C TRP A 527 0.34 -2.50 -3.38
N VAL A 528 -0.41 -3.01 -2.41
CA VAL A 528 -0.93 -4.39 -2.33
C VAL A 528 -2.46 -4.36 -2.23
N SER A 529 -3.13 -5.51 -2.26
CA SER A 529 -4.60 -5.58 -2.41
C SER A 529 -5.06 -4.82 -3.66
N TRP A 530 -4.33 -5.00 -4.77
CA TRP A 530 -4.56 -4.26 -6.01
C TRP A 530 -4.41 -5.14 -7.25
N ARG A 531 -4.36 -4.55 -8.44
CA ARG A 531 -4.49 -5.28 -9.71
C ARG A 531 -3.18 -5.78 -10.31
N MET A 532 -2.04 -5.53 -9.67
CA MET A 532 -0.73 -5.90 -10.22
C MET A 532 -0.41 -7.39 -10.04
N VAL A 533 0.28 -7.97 -11.01
CA VAL A 533 0.77 -9.36 -11.03
C VAL A 533 2.22 -9.36 -11.50
N LEU A 534 3.08 -10.05 -10.77
CA LEU A 534 4.45 -10.36 -11.16
C LEU A 534 4.51 -11.80 -11.70
N VAL A 535 4.88 -11.97 -12.96
CA VAL A 535 5.02 -13.29 -13.61
C VAL A 535 6.50 -13.59 -13.86
N GLY A 536 6.96 -14.74 -13.38
CA GLY A 536 8.35 -15.17 -13.42
C GLY A 536 8.74 -15.89 -12.14
N ASP A 537 9.91 -16.52 -12.14
CA ASP A 537 10.44 -17.19 -10.94
C ASP A 537 10.74 -16.15 -9.84
N PRO A 538 10.06 -16.20 -8.68
CA PRO A 538 10.28 -15.22 -7.60
C PRO A 538 11.72 -15.15 -7.09
N LEU A 539 12.46 -16.27 -7.15
CA LEU A 539 13.87 -16.36 -6.73
C LEU A 539 14.84 -15.88 -7.81
N TYR A 540 14.36 -15.48 -8.99
CA TYR A 540 15.21 -15.12 -10.11
C TYR A 540 16.14 -13.96 -9.78
N ASN A 541 17.45 -14.17 -9.92
CA ASN A 541 18.47 -13.15 -9.70
C ASN A 541 19.67 -13.33 -10.67
N PRO A 542 19.55 -12.86 -11.93
CA PRO A 542 20.58 -13.12 -12.94
C PRO A 542 21.91 -12.42 -12.67
N TRP A 543 21.91 -11.41 -11.79
CA TRP A 543 23.09 -10.62 -11.45
C TRP A 543 23.72 -11.02 -10.12
N LYS A 544 23.22 -12.07 -9.45
CA LYS A 544 23.72 -12.52 -8.15
C LYS A 544 25.23 -12.80 -8.15
N ALA A 545 25.69 -13.61 -9.10
CA ALA A 545 27.08 -14.02 -9.19
C ALA A 545 27.96 -12.93 -9.84
N ARG A 546 27.37 -12.10 -10.71
CA ARG A 546 28.05 -11.04 -11.45
C ARG A 546 27.18 -9.79 -11.45
N PRO A 547 27.28 -8.96 -10.39
CA PRO A 547 26.53 -7.71 -10.32
C PRO A 547 26.78 -6.83 -11.56
N ALA A 548 25.71 -6.36 -12.19
CA ALA A 548 25.80 -5.40 -13.30
C ALA A 548 26.11 -3.99 -12.81
N ALA A 549 25.66 -3.65 -11.60
CA ALA A 549 25.90 -2.37 -10.94
C ALA A 549 26.44 -2.57 -9.52
N LYS A 550 27.25 -1.62 -9.04
CA LYS A 550 27.69 -1.60 -7.64
C LYS A 550 26.59 -1.04 -6.75
N ARG A 551 26.51 -1.51 -5.49
CA ARG A 551 25.57 -0.95 -4.49
C ARG A 551 25.75 0.55 -4.28
N SER A 552 26.97 1.07 -4.41
CA SER A 552 27.26 2.50 -4.28
C SER A 552 26.67 3.35 -5.43
N ALA A 553 26.23 2.74 -6.53
CA ALA A 553 25.54 3.44 -7.62
C ALA A 553 24.06 3.72 -7.30
N LEU A 554 23.52 3.16 -6.22
CA LEU A 554 22.14 3.33 -5.79
C LEU A 554 21.86 4.70 -5.13
N SER A 555 22.26 5.78 -5.79
CA SER A 555 22.17 7.16 -5.26
C SER A 555 20.74 7.71 -5.16
N MET A 556 19.77 7.08 -5.83
CA MET A 556 18.35 7.41 -5.75
C MET A 556 17.73 7.04 -4.39
N PHE A 557 18.35 6.11 -3.65
CA PHE A 557 17.91 5.75 -2.30
C PHE A 557 18.79 6.45 -1.26
N PRO A 558 18.21 7.04 -0.19
CA PRO A 558 19.02 7.60 0.91
C PRO A 558 19.94 6.55 1.55
N LEU A 559 19.43 5.33 1.68
CA LEU A 559 20.16 4.12 2.03
C LEU A 559 19.58 2.99 1.17
N ALA A 560 20.45 2.16 0.61
CA ALA A 560 20.00 0.96 -0.11
C ALA A 560 19.12 0.11 0.82
N PRO A 561 17.91 -0.28 0.38
CA PRO A 561 16.91 -0.92 1.22
C PRO A 561 17.40 -2.25 1.83
N ILE A 562 16.78 -2.68 2.92
CA ILE A 562 17.01 -4.02 3.47
C ILE A 562 16.10 -4.98 2.72
N ALA A 563 16.66 -6.08 2.21
CA ALA A 563 15.89 -7.10 1.50
C ALA A 563 14.74 -7.60 2.39
N PRO A 564 13.51 -7.76 1.87
CA PRO A 564 12.38 -8.25 2.66
C PRO A 564 12.65 -9.58 3.39
N SER A 565 13.47 -10.47 2.83
CA SER A 565 13.88 -11.72 3.47
C SER A 565 14.76 -11.54 4.70
N ASP A 566 15.57 -10.47 4.73
CA ASP A 566 16.42 -10.06 5.86
C ASP A 566 15.65 -9.29 6.95
N GLN A 567 14.41 -8.85 6.68
CA GLN A 567 13.61 -8.11 7.65
C GLN A 567 13.05 -9.03 8.73
N ALA A 568 12.88 -8.48 9.95
CA ALA A 568 12.21 -9.19 11.03
C ALA A 568 10.79 -9.58 10.60
N PHE A 569 10.48 -10.86 10.73
CA PHE A 569 9.18 -11.43 10.39
C PHE A 569 8.51 -11.94 11.67
N ALA A 570 7.49 -11.21 12.12
CA ALA A 570 6.74 -11.60 13.30
C ALA A 570 5.97 -12.90 13.05
N ASP A 571 5.72 -13.67 14.11
CA ASP A 571 4.77 -14.78 14.06
C ASP A 571 3.40 -14.22 13.64
N PRO A 572 2.88 -14.61 12.44
CA PRO A 572 1.68 -14.00 11.90
C PRO A 572 0.44 -14.28 12.75
N LEU A 573 0.39 -15.42 13.44
CA LEU A 573 -0.78 -15.78 14.25
C LEU A 573 -0.80 -14.96 15.54
N LEU A 574 0.34 -14.85 16.21
CA LEU A 574 0.46 -14.00 17.40
C LEU A 574 0.22 -12.52 17.09
N ALA A 575 0.73 -12.02 15.95
CA ALA A 575 0.48 -10.65 15.52
C ALA A 575 -1.02 -10.37 15.28
N ARG A 576 -1.74 -11.33 14.67
CA ARG A 576 -3.20 -11.24 14.48
C ARG A 576 -3.95 -11.21 15.80
N ASP A 577 -3.57 -12.05 16.76
CA ASP A 577 -4.21 -12.11 18.07
C ASP A 577 -3.96 -10.83 18.87
N ASP A 578 -2.75 -10.27 18.79
CA ASP A 578 -2.43 -8.98 19.40
C ASP A 578 -3.27 -7.85 18.80
N VAL A 579 -3.46 -7.83 17.47
CA VAL A 579 -4.34 -6.84 16.81
C VAL A 579 -5.78 -6.98 17.28
N LYS A 580 -6.34 -8.20 17.33
CA LYS A 580 -7.71 -8.44 17.83
C LYS A 580 -7.88 -8.00 19.28
N ARG A 581 -6.92 -8.33 20.14
CA ARG A 581 -6.92 -7.93 21.55
C ARG A 581 -6.90 -6.41 21.69
N LEU A 582 -6.04 -5.74 20.92
CA LEU A 582 -5.94 -4.28 20.91
C LEU A 582 -7.23 -3.63 20.42
N GLN A 583 -7.84 -4.11 19.33
CA GLN A 583 -9.13 -3.58 18.86
C GLN A 583 -10.23 -3.72 19.92
N SER A 584 -10.27 -4.87 20.61
CA SER A 584 -11.24 -5.10 21.69
C SER A 584 -11.01 -4.15 22.87
N GLN A 585 -9.76 -3.98 23.30
CA GLN A 585 -9.38 -3.05 24.38
C GLN A 585 -9.67 -1.59 24.00
N SER A 586 -9.31 -1.19 22.77
CA SER A 586 -9.60 0.12 22.21
C SER A 586 -11.09 0.40 22.18
N ARG A 587 -11.92 -0.59 21.82
CA ARG A 587 -13.37 -0.44 21.83
C ARG A 587 -13.92 -0.21 23.24
N ILE A 588 -13.50 -1.03 24.21
CA ILE A 588 -13.90 -0.87 25.62
C ILE A 588 -13.48 0.51 26.14
N ARG A 589 -12.25 0.94 25.83
CA ARG A 589 -11.73 2.23 26.26
C ARG A 589 -12.51 3.40 25.64
N LEU A 590 -12.81 3.32 24.34
CA LEU A 590 -13.61 4.32 23.64
C LEU A 590 -15.01 4.42 24.26
N ASP A 591 -15.70 3.30 24.48
CA ASP A 591 -17.04 3.29 25.06
C ASP A 591 -17.05 3.91 26.47
N ALA A 592 -16.03 3.63 27.29
CA ALA A 592 -15.87 4.23 28.61
C ALA A 592 -15.63 5.75 28.57
N ILE A 593 -14.80 6.23 27.62
CA ILE A 593 -14.58 7.67 27.40
C ILE A 593 -15.90 8.32 26.98
N LEU A 594 -16.59 7.76 26.00
CA LEU A 594 -17.85 8.32 25.50
C LEU A 594 -18.92 8.39 26.59
N GLN A 595 -19.04 7.36 27.42
CA GLN A 595 -19.94 7.36 28.59
C GLN A 595 -19.58 8.47 29.59
N THR A 596 -18.32 8.55 29.98
CA THR A 596 -17.86 9.53 30.97
C THR A 596 -18.08 10.97 30.50
N GLN A 597 -17.73 11.25 29.24
CA GLN A 597 -17.86 12.58 28.65
C GLN A 597 -19.34 12.97 28.45
N ALA A 598 -20.20 12.03 28.04
CA ALA A 598 -21.63 12.30 27.90
C ALA A 598 -22.30 12.61 29.25
N HIS A 599 -21.93 11.93 30.33
CA HIS A 599 -22.50 12.20 31.67
C HIS A 599 -21.99 13.49 32.29
N THR A 600 -20.70 13.80 32.13
CA THR A 600 -20.07 14.98 32.76
C THR A 600 -20.62 16.30 32.21
N PHE A 601 -21.13 16.29 30.98
CA PHE A 601 -21.59 17.48 30.28
C PHE A 601 -23.05 17.39 29.82
N ALA A 602 -23.82 16.44 30.36
CA ALA A 602 -25.27 16.45 30.20
C ALA A 602 -25.84 17.72 30.83
N PRO A 603 -26.79 18.43 30.18
CA PRO A 603 -27.48 19.53 30.84
C PRO A 603 -28.13 19.00 32.11
N ALA A 604 -27.91 19.70 33.24
CA ALA A 604 -28.61 19.39 34.48
C ALA A 604 -30.11 19.33 34.16
N ALA A 605 -30.76 18.20 34.43
CA ALA A 605 -32.20 18.07 34.27
C ALA A 605 -32.86 19.12 35.17
N HIS A 606 -33.40 20.17 34.55
CA HIS A 606 -34.19 21.20 35.20
C HIS A 606 -35.67 20.83 35.15
#